data_AF-A0A351KSD5-F1
#
_entry.id   AF-A0A351KSD5-F1
#
_cell.length_a   1.000
_cell.length_b   1.000
_cell.length_c   1.000
_cell.angle_alpha   90.00
_cell.angle_beta   90.00
_cell.angle_gamma   90.00
#
_symmetry.space_group_name_H-M   'P 1'
#
loop_
_entity.id
_entity.type
_entity.pdbx_description
1 polymer ?
#
loop_
_entity_poly.entity_id
_entity_poly.type
_entity_poly.pdbx_seq_one_letter_code
_entity_poly.pdbx_strand_id
1 'polypeptide(L)'
;SRDFSEAIVETVHQPLLVMDGNLMVQRANRAFYRVFQARPEQTENQPFFEMGQGQWAIPELRNLLEEILPSHTCIEGKEIRVSTSKLGVRTLRLNAQSLRWNQEARILMAIEDVSEHEGALEELRLMDRRKDEFMAMLAHELRNPLTPIRNALEIWRMGTAAEAEIRKAQDTMDRQLTQEARLIEELLDLSRINRGAIALRKEVVDFARITQETLNDIQTGVESHQQTLNLNISQIPVIIEGDKARLSQIVFNLLTNAIKYTPKGGTISVALVREGAQAMLSVADNGDGIAPDLMDSIFDLFVQADKSLARSEGGLGIGLTLVRRLVELHGGQVHAFSEGLGKGSCFTVRIPALPDSTKLVASEPDQALVPTAHGNRRILVVDDNVDAAESLALLLQLEGFTTEVAFDGPGALQVAGAFIPDIIFLDIGLPGLDGYKVAAHIRSMKELRQPLLIALSGYGQASDKEKSEAAGFDHHLVKPADIDLIRTLIHADSKG
;
A
#
# COMPACT_ATOMS: atom_id res chain seq x y z
N SER A 1 63.08 5.42 -4.14
CA SER A 1 62.20 4.85 -3.09
C SER A 1 61.32 5.92 -2.46
N ARG A 2 61.89 7.02 -1.93
CA ARG A 2 61.15 8.18 -1.39
C ARG A 2 60.07 8.73 -2.33
N ASP A 3 60.40 8.98 -3.60
CA ASP A 3 59.46 9.53 -4.59
C ASP A 3 58.26 8.62 -4.88
N PHE A 4 58.43 7.30 -4.74
CA PHE A 4 57.36 6.33 -4.99
C PHE A 4 56.37 6.27 -3.82
N SER A 5 56.86 6.27 -2.58
CA SER A 5 56.01 6.31 -1.38
C SER A 5 55.24 7.62 -1.28
N GLU A 6 55.87 8.74 -1.63
CA GLU A 6 55.22 10.05 -1.66
C GLU A 6 54.15 10.13 -2.75
N ALA A 7 54.44 9.61 -3.96
CA ALA A 7 53.43 9.50 -5.02
C ALA A 7 52.22 8.64 -4.61
N ILE A 8 52.43 7.54 -3.87
CA ILE A 8 51.33 6.70 -3.36
C ILE A 8 50.46 7.51 -2.37
N VAL A 9 51.06 8.14 -1.37
CA VAL A 9 50.32 8.91 -0.35
C VAL A 9 49.51 10.06 -0.97
N GLU A 10 50.07 10.71 -1.99
CA GLU A 10 49.43 11.82 -2.70
C GLU A 10 48.38 11.38 -3.74
N THR A 11 48.38 10.11 -4.15
CA THR A 11 47.40 9.56 -5.11
C THR A 11 46.23 8.84 -4.43
N VAL A 12 46.38 8.43 -3.17
CA VAL A 12 45.31 7.83 -2.37
C VAL A 12 44.19 8.84 -2.10
N HIS A 13 42.93 8.40 -2.33
CA HIS A 13 41.74 9.23 -2.15
C HIS A 13 41.30 9.36 -0.68
N GLN A 14 41.81 8.50 0.19
CA GLN A 14 41.53 8.54 1.63
C GLN A 14 42.39 9.63 2.30
N PRO A 15 41.79 10.51 3.14
CA PRO A 15 42.53 11.40 4.00
C PRO A 15 43.54 10.65 4.89
N LEU A 16 44.81 11.04 4.78
CA LEU A 16 45.91 10.51 5.59
C LEU A 16 46.57 11.64 6.37
N LEU A 17 46.95 11.35 7.60
CA LEU A 17 47.61 12.28 8.51
C LEU A 17 48.74 11.59 9.25
N VAL A 18 49.90 12.25 9.34
CA VAL A 18 51.08 11.76 10.06
C VAL A 18 51.34 12.68 11.25
N MET A 19 51.48 12.09 12.43
CA MET A 19 51.82 12.79 13.68
C MET A 19 53.13 12.29 14.27
N ASP A 20 53.77 13.12 15.08
CA ASP A 20 54.90 12.70 15.92
C ASP A 20 54.45 12.18 17.30
N GLY A 21 55.43 11.90 18.17
CA GLY A 21 55.21 11.39 19.52
C GLY A 21 54.43 12.33 20.45
N ASN A 22 54.33 13.61 20.12
CA ASN A 22 53.59 14.62 20.88
C ASN A 22 52.23 14.94 20.24
N LEU A 23 51.78 14.13 19.27
CA LEU A 23 50.54 14.33 18.52
C LEU A 23 50.51 15.66 17.75
N MET A 24 51.69 16.17 17.36
CA MET A 24 51.81 17.28 16.44
C MET A 24 51.72 16.77 15.01
N VAL A 25 50.92 17.44 14.18
CA VAL A 25 50.72 17.04 12.78
C VAL A 25 51.96 17.39 11.98
N GLN A 26 52.64 16.38 11.47
CA GLN A 26 53.84 16.53 10.66
C GLN A 26 53.51 16.69 9.17
N ARG A 27 52.46 16.00 8.71
CA ARG A 27 52.04 16.03 7.30
C ARG A 27 50.62 15.54 7.14
N ALA A 28 49.91 16.04 6.12
CA ALA A 28 48.68 15.45 5.63
C ALA A 28 48.72 15.34 4.09
N ASN A 29 47.93 14.43 3.51
CA ASN A 29 47.88 14.27 2.06
C ASN A 29 46.85 15.21 1.41
N ARG A 30 46.89 15.32 0.07
CA ARG A 30 45.90 16.09 -0.72
C ARG A 30 44.45 15.76 -0.42
N ALA A 31 44.13 14.50 -0.14
CA ALA A 31 42.77 14.08 0.18
C ALA A 31 42.28 14.71 1.49
N PHE A 32 43.13 14.77 2.52
CA PHE A 32 42.80 15.43 3.78
C PHE A 32 42.44 16.91 3.60
N TYR A 33 43.28 17.67 2.89
CA TYR A 33 43.02 19.09 2.64
C TYR A 33 41.72 19.32 1.86
N ARG A 34 41.41 18.44 0.90
CA ARG A 34 40.18 18.53 0.10
C ARG A 34 38.94 18.23 0.93
N VAL A 35 38.93 17.10 1.66
CA VAL A 35 37.78 16.64 2.44
C VAL A 35 37.47 17.61 3.57
N PHE A 36 38.47 17.99 4.37
CA PHE A 36 38.27 18.89 5.51
C PHE A 36 38.33 20.38 5.16
N GLN A 37 38.50 20.72 3.88
CA GLN A 37 38.67 22.10 3.39
C GLN A 37 39.70 22.88 4.22
N ALA A 38 40.80 22.22 4.54
CA ALA A 38 41.90 22.71 5.34
C ALA A 38 43.08 23.11 4.44
N ARG A 39 43.93 24.02 4.93
CA ARG A 39 45.16 24.43 4.22
C ARG A 39 46.40 23.88 4.92
N PRO A 40 47.48 23.53 4.19
CA PRO A 40 48.71 23.03 4.80
C PRO A 40 49.25 23.93 5.90
N GLU A 41 49.23 25.25 5.71
CA GLU A 41 49.77 26.23 6.66
C GLU A 41 48.98 26.29 7.98
N GLN A 42 47.75 25.78 7.99
CA GLN A 42 46.85 25.74 9.14
C GLN A 42 46.76 24.35 9.76
N THR A 43 47.41 23.35 9.16
CA THR A 43 47.31 21.93 9.52
C THR A 43 48.65 21.38 9.98
N GLU A 44 49.72 21.67 9.24
CA GLU A 44 51.06 21.17 9.57
C GLU A 44 51.70 21.97 10.71
N ASN A 45 52.48 21.28 11.53
CA ASN A 45 53.11 21.78 12.76
C ASN A 45 52.11 22.33 13.79
N GLN A 46 50.85 21.90 13.74
CA GLN A 46 49.83 22.23 14.72
C GLN A 46 49.53 21.02 15.63
N PRO A 47 49.14 21.24 16.90
CA PRO A 47 48.63 20.16 17.74
C PRO A 47 47.33 19.59 17.16
N PHE A 48 47.25 18.27 17.01
CA PHE A 48 46.11 17.62 16.34
C PHE A 48 44.74 18.02 16.92
N PHE A 49 44.63 18.06 18.25
CA PHE A 49 43.39 18.39 18.95
C PHE A 49 43.00 19.88 18.89
N GLU A 50 43.91 20.76 18.52
CA GLU A 50 43.64 22.20 18.38
C GLU A 50 43.25 22.57 16.93
N MET A 51 43.48 21.67 15.98
CA MET A 51 43.14 21.90 14.58
C MET A 51 41.63 22.08 14.36
N GLY A 52 41.29 22.85 13.32
CA GLY A 52 39.90 23.01 12.88
C GLY A 52 38.98 23.56 13.96
N GLN A 53 39.47 24.54 14.75
CA GLN A 53 38.73 25.15 15.88
C GLN A 53 38.37 24.14 16.99
N GLY A 54 39.22 23.14 17.22
CA GLY A 54 38.99 22.12 18.26
C GLY A 54 38.00 21.03 17.86
N GLN A 55 37.64 20.89 16.58
CA GLN A 55 36.71 19.84 16.11
C GLN A 55 37.19 18.42 16.44
N TRP A 56 38.50 18.23 16.61
CA TRP A 56 39.10 16.94 16.96
C TRP A 56 39.21 16.69 18.48
N ALA A 57 38.86 17.67 19.32
CA ALA A 57 38.99 17.62 20.78
C ALA A 57 37.95 16.70 21.47
N ILE A 58 37.94 15.43 21.06
CA ILE A 58 37.06 14.39 21.57
C ILE A 58 37.84 13.60 22.64
N PRO A 59 37.38 13.56 23.90
CA PRO A 59 38.12 12.90 24.99
C PRO A 59 38.48 11.44 24.71
N GLU A 60 37.57 10.67 24.10
CA GLU A 60 37.81 9.27 23.74
C GLU A 60 38.92 9.10 22.69
N LEU A 61 38.96 9.99 21.69
CA LEU A 61 39.98 9.97 20.65
C LEU A 61 41.37 10.29 21.21
N ARG A 62 41.42 11.22 22.18
CA ARG A 62 42.66 11.56 22.89
C ARG A 62 43.25 10.36 23.59
N ASN A 63 42.47 9.67 24.41
CA ASN A 63 42.92 8.49 25.14
C ASN A 63 43.43 7.42 24.18
N LEU A 64 42.71 7.16 23.08
CA LEU A 64 43.10 6.16 22.09
C LEU A 64 44.44 6.49 21.40
N LEU A 65 44.68 7.75 21.04
CA LEU A 65 45.93 8.16 20.37
C LEU A 65 47.12 8.20 21.33
N GLU A 66 46.88 8.58 22.59
CA GLU A 66 47.91 8.58 23.63
C GLU A 66 48.32 7.14 24.02
N GLU A 67 47.44 6.14 23.85
CA GLU A 67 47.74 4.72 24.09
C GLU A 67 48.50 4.01 22.96
N ILE A 68 48.43 4.50 21.71
CA ILE A 68 49.05 3.87 20.53
C ILE A 68 50.58 3.80 20.64
N LEU A 69 51.22 4.89 21.07
CA LEU A 69 52.68 4.99 21.12
C LEU A 69 53.32 4.16 22.25
N PRO A 70 52.82 4.20 23.49
CA PRO A 70 53.36 3.39 24.60
C PRO A 70 53.11 1.90 24.41
N SER A 71 51.96 1.52 23.83
CA SER A 71 51.51 0.13 23.76
C SER A 71 51.82 -0.56 22.43
N HIS A 72 52.37 0.17 21.45
CA HIS A 72 52.55 -0.31 20.07
C HIS A 72 51.26 -0.89 19.46
N THR A 73 50.11 -0.37 19.87
CA THR A 73 48.80 -0.82 19.41
C THR A 73 48.41 -0.11 18.10
N CYS A 74 47.40 -0.66 17.44
CA CYS A 74 46.73 -0.02 16.32
C CYS A 74 45.28 0.28 16.69
N ILE A 75 44.74 1.36 16.11
CA ILE A 75 43.31 1.60 16.05
C ILE A 75 42.85 1.04 14.70
N GLU A 76 41.88 0.13 14.74
CA GLU A 76 41.22 -0.40 13.55
C GLU A 76 39.72 -0.13 13.63
N GLY A 77 39.18 0.55 12.61
CA GLY A 77 37.75 0.74 12.41
C GLY A 77 37.04 1.56 13.48
N LYS A 78 37.75 2.41 14.24
CA LYS A 78 37.09 3.18 15.30
C LYS A 78 36.27 4.32 14.72
N GLU A 79 34.97 4.28 14.96
CA GLU A 79 34.05 5.33 14.54
C GLU A 79 33.92 6.43 15.60
N ILE A 80 33.96 7.68 15.15
CA ILE A 80 33.77 8.88 15.96
C ILE A 80 32.81 9.84 15.27
N ARG A 81 31.98 10.55 16.04
CA ARG A 81 31.16 11.64 15.52
C ARG A 81 31.87 12.96 15.70
N VAL A 82 32.08 13.66 14.59
CA VAL A 82 32.72 14.98 14.56
C VAL A 82 31.71 16.00 14.04
N SER A 83 31.57 17.12 14.75
CA SER A 83 30.83 18.27 14.26
C SER A 83 31.82 19.26 13.68
N THR A 84 31.71 19.53 12.37
CA THR A 84 32.55 20.50 11.69
C THR A 84 31.70 21.69 11.27
N SER A 85 32.24 22.90 11.36
CA SER A 85 31.53 24.13 10.96
C SER A 85 31.20 24.19 9.47
N LYS A 86 31.90 23.41 8.63
CA LYS A 86 31.75 23.42 7.16
C LYS A 86 31.00 22.21 6.59
N LEU A 87 31.09 21.04 7.22
CA LEU A 87 30.44 19.81 6.73
C LEU A 87 29.26 19.41 7.63
N GLY A 88 29.07 20.03 8.80
CA GLY A 88 28.09 19.60 9.79
C GLY A 88 28.56 18.36 10.54
N VAL A 89 27.60 17.59 11.09
CA VAL A 89 27.89 16.34 11.81
C VAL A 89 28.27 15.24 10.81
N ARG A 90 29.36 14.54 11.10
CA ARG A 90 29.87 13.40 10.30
C ARG A 90 30.28 12.26 11.23
N THR A 91 30.08 11.03 10.79
CA THR A 91 30.72 9.84 11.37
C THR A 91 31.99 9.53 10.58
N LEU A 92 33.13 9.57 11.26
CA LEU A 92 34.43 9.27 10.69
C LEU A 92 34.94 7.94 11.25
N ARG A 93 35.41 7.06 10.37
CA ARG A 93 36.11 5.83 10.73
C ARG A 93 37.62 6.06 10.68
N LEU A 94 38.28 5.77 11.80
CA LEU A 94 39.71 5.99 12.00
C LEU A 94 40.45 4.67 12.03
N ASN A 95 41.54 4.61 11.27
CA ASN A 95 42.58 3.61 11.44
C ASN A 95 43.87 4.33 11.78
N ALA A 96 44.58 3.92 12.82
CA ALA A 96 45.85 4.54 13.18
C ALA A 96 46.88 3.50 13.62
N GLN A 97 48.12 3.69 13.20
CA GLN A 97 49.21 2.78 13.51
C GLN A 97 50.46 3.54 13.91
N SER A 98 51.12 3.09 14.98
CA SER A 98 52.45 3.58 15.32
C SER A 98 53.51 2.99 14.38
N LEU A 99 54.46 3.82 13.98
CA LEU A 99 55.60 3.43 13.16
C LEU A 99 56.86 4.14 13.66
N ARG A 100 58.02 3.54 13.42
CA ARG A 100 59.32 4.16 13.70
C ARG A 100 59.99 4.57 12.40
N TRP A 101 60.35 5.84 12.31
CA TRP A 101 61.07 6.40 11.17
C TRP A 101 62.26 7.21 11.68
N ASN A 102 63.48 6.92 11.21
CA ASN A 102 64.71 7.58 11.67
C ASN A 102 64.86 7.62 13.21
N GLN A 103 64.50 6.54 13.90
CA GLN A 103 64.50 6.42 15.37
C GLN A 103 63.44 7.29 16.11
N GLU A 104 62.61 8.03 15.39
CA GLU A 104 61.47 8.77 15.94
C GLU A 104 60.18 7.96 15.82
N ALA A 105 59.34 8.01 16.85
CA ALA A 105 58.01 7.42 16.81
C ALA A 105 57.04 8.37 16.10
N ARG A 106 56.23 7.82 15.19
CA ARG A 106 55.19 8.52 14.44
C ARG A 106 53.91 7.73 14.46
N ILE A 107 52.80 8.41 14.24
CA ILE A 107 51.48 7.80 14.05
C ILE A 107 51.04 8.13 12.63
N LEU A 108 50.73 7.11 11.83
CA LEU A 108 49.99 7.27 10.58
C LEU A 108 48.51 7.01 10.88
N MET A 109 47.66 7.95 10.54
CA MET A 109 46.22 7.85 10.66
C MET A 109 45.57 7.95 9.28
N ALA A 110 44.67 7.03 8.99
CA ALA A 110 43.74 7.09 7.87
C ALA A 110 42.34 7.42 8.40
N ILE A 111 41.65 8.32 7.70
CA ILE A 111 40.33 8.81 8.07
C ILE A 111 39.38 8.55 6.90
N GLU A 112 38.23 7.98 7.17
CA GLU A 112 37.19 7.71 6.18
C GLU A 112 35.87 8.32 6.64
N ASP A 113 35.17 9.04 5.77
CA ASP A 113 33.82 9.50 6.05
C ASP A 113 32.84 8.38 5.71
N VAL A 114 32.23 7.79 6.73
CA VAL A 114 31.27 6.69 6.59
C VAL A 114 29.82 7.17 6.76
N SER A 115 29.59 8.47 6.85
CA SER A 115 28.27 9.06 7.15
C SER A 115 27.19 8.65 6.15
N GLU A 116 27.50 8.65 4.85
CA GLU A 116 26.55 8.23 3.81
C GLU A 116 26.24 6.72 3.90
N HIS A 117 27.25 5.90 4.21
CA HIS A 117 27.08 4.46 4.33
C HIS A 117 26.26 4.09 5.57
N GLU A 118 26.53 4.72 6.72
CA GLU A 118 25.73 4.55 7.93
C GLU A 118 24.30 5.05 7.74
N GLY A 119 24.12 6.20 7.09
CA GLY A 119 22.79 6.74 6.80
C GLY A 119 21.95 5.78 5.96
N ALA A 120 22.52 5.27 4.86
CA ALA A 120 21.85 4.30 4.00
C ALA A 120 21.58 2.95 4.71
N LEU A 121 22.51 2.48 5.54
CA LEU A 121 22.33 1.24 6.30
C LEU A 121 21.24 1.38 7.36
N GLU A 122 21.17 2.52 8.04
CA GLU A 122 20.13 2.77 9.03
C GLU A 122 18.77 2.92 8.37
N GLU A 123 18.68 3.61 7.22
CA GLU A 123 17.46 3.69 6.41
C GLU A 123 16.97 2.30 5.98
N LEU A 124 17.88 1.45 5.50
CA LEU A 124 17.57 0.07 5.14
C LEU A 124 17.07 -0.74 6.35
N ARG A 125 17.73 -0.62 7.51
CA ARG A 125 17.31 -1.28 8.75
C ARG A 125 15.96 -0.79 9.25
N LEU A 126 15.66 0.50 9.06
CA LEU A 126 14.36 1.07 9.38
C LEU A 126 13.27 0.50 8.48
N MET A 127 13.53 0.40 7.17
CA MET A 127 12.60 -0.24 6.23
C MET A 127 12.37 -1.72 6.56
N ASP A 128 13.42 -2.47 6.89
CA ASP A 128 13.29 -3.89 7.19
C ASP A 128 12.52 -4.12 8.49
N ARG A 129 12.79 -3.33 9.54
CA ARG A 129 11.99 -3.35 10.78
C ARG A 129 10.52 -3.03 10.52
N ARG A 130 10.22 -1.99 9.74
CA ARG A 130 8.84 -1.64 9.36
C ARG A 130 8.15 -2.77 8.59
N LYS A 131 8.89 -3.48 7.72
CA LYS A 131 8.37 -4.64 6.99
C LYS A 131 8.04 -5.81 7.93
N ASP A 132 8.92 -6.10 8.89
CA ASP A 132 8.70 -7.19 9.85
C ASP A 132 7.53 -6.87 10.80
N GLU A 133 7.44 -5.63 11.27
CA GLU A 133 6.29 -5.13 12.05
C GLU A 133 4.99 -5.24 11.27
N PHE A 134 5.01 -4.90 9.97
CA PHE A 134 3.89 -5.09 9.08
C PHE A 134 3.48 -6.56 8.96
N MET A 135 4.44 -7.48 8.76
CA MET A 135 4.11 -8.91 8.65
C MET A 135 3.46 -9.45 9.93
N ALA A 136 3.95 -9.01 11.10
CA ALA A 136 3.35 -9.37 12.39
C ALA A 136 1.94 -8.79 12.54
N MET A 137 1.73 -7.53 12.17
CA MET A 137 0.42 -6.87 12.22
C MET A 137 -0.55 -7.49 11.22
N LEU A 138 -0.12 -7.79 10.00
CA LEU A 138 -0.90 -8.48 8.98
C LEU A 138 -1.40 -9.83 9.48
N ALA A 139 -0.52 -10.62 10.09
CA ALA A 139 -0.90 -11.91 10.67
C ALA A 139 -1.92 -11.75 11.81
N HIS A 140 -1.89 -10.63 12.54
CA HIS A 140 -2.85 -10.33 13.59
C HIS A 140 -4.20 -9.88 13.03
N GLU A 141 -4.19 -8.92 12.11
CA GLU A 141 -5.40 -8.37 11.48
C GLU A 141 -6.15 -9.43 10.68
N LEU A 142 -5.45 -10.33 9.96
CA LEU A 142 -6.09 -11.47 9.27
C LEU A 142 -6.66 -12.50 10.26
N ARG A 143 -6.01 -12.71 11.42
CA ARG A 143 -6.45 -13.73 12.39
C ARG A 143 -7.69 -13.29 13.17
N ASN A 144 -7.80 -12.00 13.46
CA ASN A 144 -8.84 -11.44 14.31
C ASN A 144 -10.27 -11.74 13.81
N PRO A 145 -10.65 -11.48 12.55
CA PRO A 145 -12.00 -11.74 12.05
C PRO A 145 -12.30 -13.23 11.86
N LEU A 146 -11.27 -14.09 11.72
CA LEU A 146 -11.47 -15.54 11.69
C LEU A 146 -12.06 -16.09 12.99
N THR A 147 -11.80 -15.46 14.13
CA THR A 147 -12.32 -15.94 15.43
C THR A 147 -13.84 -15.77 15.54
N PRO A 148 -14.42 -14.57 15.31
CA PRO A 148 -15.87 -14.41 15.23
C PRO A 148 -16.53 -15.27 14.16
N ILE A 149 -15.91 -15.42 12.97
CA ILE A 149 -16.43 -16.31 11.91
C ILE A 149 -16.53 -17.74 12.42
N ARG A 150 -15.46 -18.26 13.03
CA ARG A 150 -15.44 -19.63 13.56
C ARG A 150 -16.50 -19.83 14.66
N ASN A 151 -16.62 -18.88 15.59
CA ASN A 151 -17.62 -18.96 16.66
C ASN A 151 -19.05 -18.94 16.10
N ALA A 152 -19.31 -18.10 15.10
CA ALA A 152 -20.61 -18.01 14.44
C ALA A 152 -20.95 -19.29 13.65
N LEU A 153 -19.96 -19.89 12.97
CA LEU A 153 -20.11 -21.21 12.35
C LEU A 153 -20.41 -22.29 13.39
N GLU A 154 -19.78 -22.27 14.56
CA GLU A 154 -20.06 -23.21 15.65
C GLU A 154 -21.49 -23.05 16.17
N ILE A 155 -21.98 -21.82 16.35
CA ILE A 155 -23.38 -21.53 16.72
C ILE A 155 -24.34 -22.09 15.66
N TRP A 156 -24.05 -21.89 14.38
CA TRP A 156 -24.88 -22.41 13.30
C TRP A 156 -24.91 -23.96 13.28
N ARG A 157 -23.74 -24.60 13.46
CA ARG A 157 -23.60 -26.07 13.47
C ARG A 157 -24.30 -26.74 14.65
N MET A 158 -24.47 -26.06 15.79
CA MET A 158 -25.16 -26.64 16.94
C MET A 158 -26.62 -26.97 16.62
N GLY A 159 -27.27 -26.26 15.69
CA GLY A 159 -28.65 -26.52 15.26
C GLY A 159 -29.73 -26.33 16.32
N THR A 160 -29.36 -26.01 17.56
CA THR A 160 -30.26 -25.81 18.72
C THR A 160 -30.46 -24.34 19.08
N ALA A 161 -29.75 -23.42 18.41
CA ALA A 161 -29.83 -21.99 18.66
C ALA A 161 -31.17 -21.41 18.17
N ALA A 162 -31.63 -20.34 18.81
CA ALA A 162 -32.84 -19.65 18.38
C ALA A 162 -32.62 -18.97 17.01
N GLU A 163 -33.67 -18.78 16.23
CA GLU A 163 -33.59 -18.18 14.89
C GLU A 163 -32.95 -16.77 14.90
N ALA A 164 -33.18 -16.00 15.96
CA ALA A 164 -32.55 -14.70 16.17
C ALA A 164 -31.03 -14.79 16.41
N GLU A 165 -30.56 -15.85 17.08
CA GLU A 165 -29.13 -16.09 17.33
C GLU A 165 -28.43 -16.58 16.07
N ILE A 166 -29.11 -17.41 15.27
CA ILE A 166 -28.63 -17.86 13.96
C ILE A 166 -28.48 -16.66 13.02
N ARG A 167 -29.50 -15.78 12.93
CA ARG A 167 -29.41 -14.55 12.12
C ARG A 167 -28.23 -13.68 12.55
N LYS A 168 -28.08 -13.45 13.86
CA LYS A 168 -26.94 -12.67 14.38
C LYS A 168 -25.59 -13.31 14.05
N ALA A 169 -25.49 -14.64 14.10
CA ALA A 169 -24.29 -15.38 13.71
C ALA A 169 -24.01 -15.22 12.20
N GLN A 170 -25.02 -15.34 11.34
CA GLN A 170 -24.92 -15.09 9.90
C GLN A 170 -24.44 -13.67 9.60
N ASP A 171 -25.08 -12.65 10.19
CA ASP A 171 -24.67 -11.25 10.02
C ASP A 171 -23.22 -11.00 10.49
N THR A 172 -22.79 -11.73 11.51
CA THR A 172 -21.41 -11.64 12.00
C THR A 172 -20.43 -12.28 11.02
N MET A 173 -20.74 -13.47 10.48
CA MET A 173 -19.91 -14.10 9.45
C MET A 173 -19.79 -13.22 8.21
N ASP A 174 -20.92 -12.70 7.73
CA ASP A 174 -20.98 -11.88 6.52
C ASP A 174 -20.14 -10.60 6.64
N ARG A 175 -20.33 -9.84 7.73
CA ARG A 175 -19.52 -8.63 7.99
C ARG A 175 -18.02 -8.93 8.07
N GLN A 176 -17.64 -10.02 8.74
CA GLN A 176 -16.22 -10.35 8.95
C GLN A 176 -15.56 -10.91 7.68
N LEU A 177 -16.29 -11.70 6.88
CA LEU A 177 -15.80 -12.17 5.57
C LEU A 177 -15.65 -11.02 4.59
N THR A 178 -16.61 -10.09 4.57
CA THR A 178 -16.54 -8.88 3.74
C THR A 178 -15.32 -8.02 4.13
N GLN A 179 -15.07 -7.88 5.44
CA GLN A 179 -13.88 -7.16 5.94
C GLN A 179 -12.57 -7.86 5.54
N GLU A 180 -12.49 -9.20 5.64
CA GLU A 180 -11.32 -9.98 5.24
C GLU A 180 -11.03 -9.89 3.75
N ALA A 181 -12.04 -10.08 2.90
CA ALA A 181 -11.90 -9.98 1.45
C ALA A 181 -11.34 -8.61 1.05
N ARG A 182 -11.83 -7.56 1.71
CA ARG A 182 -11.38 -6.19 1.48
C ARG A 182 -9.95 -5.93 1.96
N LEU A 183 -9.56 -6.48 3.12
CA LEU A 183 -8.18 -6.41 3.60
C LEU A 183 -7.21 -7.06 2.60
N ILE A 184 -7.58 -8.22 2.06
CA ILE A 184 -6.81 -8.92 1.03
C ILE A 184 -6.71 -8.08 -0.24
N GLU A 185 -7.80 -7.45 -0.67
CA GLU A 185 -7.79 -6.57 -1.84
C GLU A 185 -6.86 -5.36 -1.65
N GLU A 186 -6.90 -4.70 -0.49
CA GLU A 186 -6.00 -3.59 -0.16
C GLU A 186 -4.52 -4.00 -0.17
N LEU A 187 -4.20 -5.22 0.26
CA LEU A 187 -2.85 -5.79 0.20
C LEU A 187 -2.39 -6.07 -1.23
N LEU A 188 -3.28 -6.61 -2.06
CA LEU A 188 -3.01 -6.86 -3.47
C LEU A 188 -2.80 -5.55 -4.23
N ASP A 189 -3.60 -4.53 -3.94
CA ASP A 189 -3.44 -3.20 -4.51
C ASP A 189 -2.09 -2.58 -4.13
N LEU A 190 -1.69 -2.65 -2.86
CA LEU A 190 -0.39 -2.16 -2.42
C LEU A 190 0.77 -2.90 -3.11
N SER A 191 0.68 -4.22 -3.25
CA SER A 191 1.67 -5.02 -3.98
C SER A 191 1.80 -4.58 -5.44
N ARG A 192 0.68 -4.27 -6.10
CA ARG A 192 0.64 -3.78 -7.48
C ARG A 192 1.22 -2.37 -7.61
N ILE A 193 0.93 -1.48 -6.66
CA ILE A 193 1.47 -0.11 -6.62
C ILE A 193 2.99 -0.13 -6.50
N ASN A 194 3.53 -0.92 -5.56
CA ASN A 194 4.97 -0.98 -5.34
C ASN A 194 5.74 -1.55 -6.54
N ARG A 195 5.09 -2.35 -7.39
CA ARG A 195 5.65 -2.87 -8.63
C ARG A 195 5.42 -1.96 -9.84
N GLY A 196 4.74 -0.81 -9.66
CA GLY A 196 4.37 0.09 -10.76
C GLY A 196 3.36 -0.52 -11.74
N ALA A 197 2.62 -1.55 -11.33
CA ALA A 197 1.78 -2.37 -12.21
C ALA A 197 0.30 -1.94 -12.24
N ILE A 198 -0.08 -0.84 -11.58
CA ILE A 198 -1.46 -0.33 -11.68
C ILE A 198 -1.59 0.50 -12.96
N ALA A 199 -2.31 -0.06 -13.93
CA ALA A 199 -2.91 0.70 -15.02
C ALA A 199 -4.31 1.16 -14.58
N LEU A 200 -4.48 2.47 -14.40
CA LEU A 200 -5.80 3.05 -14.14
C LEU A 200 -6.68 2.93 -15.39
N ARG A 201 -7.93 2.49 -15.21
CA ARG A 201 -8.95 2.57 -16.26
C ARG A 201 -9.55 3.97 -16.24
N LYS A 202 -8.84 4.94 -16.80
CA LYS A 202 -9.31 6.33 -16.83
C LYS A 202 -10.47 6.48 -17.79
N GLU A 203 -11.60 6.92 -17.25
CA GLU A 203 -12.82 7.27 -17.98
C GLU A 203 -13.28 8.67 -17.55
N VAL A 204 -14.15 9.29 -18.35
CA VAL A 204 -14.77 10.57 -18.00
C VAL A 204 -15.89 10.29 -17.01
N VAL A 205 -15.69 10.69 -15.75
CA VAL A 205 -16.61 10.37 -14.65
C VAL A 205 -17.05 11.62 -13.89
N ASP A 206 -18.23 11.54 -13.26
CA ASP A 206 -18.69 12.53 -12.30
C ASP A 206 -18.22 12.17 -10.89
N PHE A 207 -17.23 12.91 -10.39
CA PHE A 207 -16.66 12.65 -9.07
C PHE A 207 -17.64 12.98 -7.93
N ALA A 208 -18.59 13.89 -8.16
CA ALA A 208 -19.64 14.19 -7.18
C ALA A 208 -20.58 13.01 -6.99
N ARG A 209 -21.00 12.39 -8.10
CA ARG A 209 -21.80 11.16 -8.07
C ARG A 209 -21.06 10.02 -7.38
N ILE A 210 -19.79 9.79 -7.71
CA ILE A 210 -18.98 8.74 -7.08
C ILE A 210 -18.91 8.95 -5.57
N THR A 211 -18.64 10.18 -5.13
CA THR A 211 -18.55 10.51 -3.71
C THR A 211 -19.88 10.26 -3.00
N GLN A 212 -21.00 10.58 -3.65
CA GLN A 212 -22.34 10.40 -3.10
C GLN A 212 -22.76 8.92 -3.04
N GLU A 213 -22.41 8.12 -4.04
CA GLU A 213 -22.58 6.66 -4.03
C GLU A 213 -21.83 6.04 -2.84
N THR A 214 -20.54 6.39 -2.67
CA THR A 214 -19.72 5.88 -1.55
C THR A 214 -20.21 6.35 -0.16
N LEU A 215 -20.82 7.53 -0.06
CA LEU A 215 -21.40 8.01 1.19
C LEU A 215 -22.64 7.19 1.62
N ASN A 216 -23.38 6.63 0.68
CA ASN A 216 -24.50 5.74 1.00
C ASN A 216 -23.98 4.43 1.63
N ASP A 217 -22.87 3.90 1.11
CA ASP A 217 -22.27 2.64 1.58
C ASP A 217 -21.81 2.71 3.05
N ILE A 218 -21.35 3.90 3.49
CA ILE A 218 -20.82 4.10 4.85
C ILE A 218 -21.84 4.67 5.84
N GLN A 219 -23.08 4.95 5.40
CA GLN A 219 -24.11 5.57 6.24
C GLN A 219 -24.42 4.75 7.50
N THR A 220 -24.52 3.42 7.38
CA THR A 220 -24.72 2.51 8.53
C THR A 220 -23.60 2.65 9.58
N GLY A 221 -22.37 2.87 9.13
CA GLY A 221 -21.21 3.10 10.01
C GLY A 221 -21.37 4.37 10.83
N VAL A 222 -21.74 5.48 10.18
CA VAL A 222 -22.01 6.78 10.83
C VAL A 222 -23.15 6.68 11.84
N GLU A 223 -24.25 6.04 11.45
CA GLU A 223 -25.44 5.87 12.31
C GLU A 223 -25.14 5.01 13.55
N SER A 224 -24.39 3.92 13.39
CA SER A 224 -23.99 3.06 14.50
C SER A 224 -23.11 3.80 15.53
N HIS A 225 -22.29 4.74 15.06
CA HIS A 225 -21.46 5.61 15.89
C HIS A 225 -22.18 6.91 16.32
N GLN A 226 -23.46 7.07 15.98
CA GLN A 226 -24.26 8.27 16.29
C GLN A 226 -23.58 9.58 15.88
N GLN A 227 -22.77 9.55 14.82
CA GLN A 227 -22.04 10.70 14.33
C GLN A 227 -22.94 11.56 13.43
N THR A 228 -22.64 12.86 13.32
CA THR A 228 -23.34 13.79 12.43
C THR A 228 -22.52 13.99 11.15
N LEU A 229 -23.17 13.88 10.00
CA LEU A 229 -22.55 14.05 8.69
C LEU A 229 -23.00 15.36 8.04
N ASN A 230 -22.07 16.28 7.81
CA ASN A 230 -22.31 17.55 7.11
C ASN A 230 -21.81 17.44 5.67
N LEU A 231 -22.71 17.53 4.70
CA LEU A 231 -22.39 17.38 3.28
C LEU A 231 -22.44 18.73 2.56
N ASN A 232 -21.35 19.09 1.89
CA ASN A 232 -21.26 20.21 0.97
C ASN A 232 -20.70 19.72 -0.37
N ILE A 233 -21.47 18.89 -1.06
CA ILE A 233 -21.12 18.32 -2.35
C ILE A 233 -21.75 19.17 -3.44
N SER A 234 -20.94 19.60 -4.41
CA SER A 234 -21.40 20.34 -5.58
C SER A 234 -22.58 19.63 -6.25
N GLN A 235 -23.69 20.36 -6.42
CA GLN A 235 -24.85 19.91 -7.21
C GLN A 235 -24.57 19.93 -8.72
N ILE A 236 -23.49 20.61 -9.13
CA ILE A 236 -22.99 20.62 -10.51
C ILE A 236 -22.00 19.46 -10.64
N PRO A 237 -22.14 18.59 -11.67
CA PRO A 237 -21.22 17.50 -11.92
C PRO A 237 -19.76 17.96 -11.94
N VAL A 238 -18.90 17.26 -11.21
CA VAL A 238 -17.46 17.54 -11.16
C VAL A 238 -16.76 16.53 -12.04
N ILE A 239 -16.63 16.87 -13.33
CA ILE A 239 -16.14 15.97 -14.36
C ILE A 239 -14.62 15.84 -14.27
N ILE A 240 -14.14 14.62 -14.11
CA ILE A 240 -12.71 14.29 -14.08
C ILE A 240 -12.41 13.12 -15.01
N GLU A 241 -11.16 12.97 -15.39
CA GLU A 241 -10.66 11.75 -16.04
C GLU A 241 -10.06 10.84 -14.96
N GLY A 242 -10.71 9.71 -14.68
CA GLY A 242 -10.28 8.84 -13.59
C GLY A 242 -10.94 7.46 -13.61
N ASP A 243 -10.41 6.57 -12.76
CA ASP A 243 -10.91 5.22 -12.60
C ASP A 243 -11.97 5.19 -11.49
N LYS A 244 -13.22 4.91 -11.84
CA LYS A 244 -14.36 4.96 -10.92
C LYS A 244 -14.10 4.16 -9.63
N ALA A 245 -13.64 2.92 -9.77
CA ALA A 245 -13.43 2.04 -8.62
C ALA A 245 -12.34 2.58 -7.69
N ARG A 246 -11.24 3.10 -8.25
CA ARG A 246 -10.13 3.68 -7.48
C ARG A 246 -10.48 5.01 -6.83
N LEU A 247 -11.32 5.82 -7.48
CA LEU A 247 -11.86 7.05 -6.90
C LEU A 247 -12.81 6.76 -5.73
N SER A 248 -13.72 5.80 -5.88
CA SER A 248 -14.55 5.30 -4.77
C SER A 248 -13.67 4.82 -3.61
N GLN A 249 -12.60 4.08 -3.88
CA GLN A 249 -11.66 3.59 -2.86
C GLN A 249 -10.96 4.74 -2.11
N ILE A 250 -10.57 5.81 -2.79
CA ILE A 250 -10.00 7.01 -2.15
C ILE A 250 -11.01 7.62 -1.17
N VAL A 251 -12.23 7.87 -1.64
CA VAL A 251 -13.32 8.47 -0.84
C VAL A 251 -13.61 7.59 0.37
N PHE A 252 -13.79 6.29 0.12
CA PHE A 252 -14.10 5.31 1.13
C PHE A 252 -13.05 5.30 2.26
N ASN A 253 -11.76 5.21 1.91
CA ASN A 253 -10.68 5.15 2.91
C ASN A 253 -10.64 6.39 3.81
N LEU A 254 -10.83 7.58 3.23
CA LEU A 254 -10.88 8.82 3.99
C LEU A 254 -12.09 8.86 4.93
N LEU A 255 -13.25 8.43 4.46
CA LEU A 255 -14.48 8.41 5.25
C LEU A 255 -14.42 7.39 6.39
N THR A 256 -13.89 6.19 6.15
CA THR A 256 -13.74 5.21 7.22
C THR A 256 -12.71 5.61 8.26
N ASN A 257 -11.65 6.34 7.86
CA ASN A 257 -10.75 6.95 8.82
C ASN A 257 -11.49 8.00 9.66
N ALA A 258 -12.27 8.88 9.03
CA ALA A 258 -13.06 9.87 9.75
C ALA A 258 -14.03 9.22 10.75
N ILE A 259 -14.78 8.18 10.35
CA ILE A 259 -15.69 7.44 11.25
C ILE A 259 -14.94 6.84 12.42
N LYS A 260 -13.81 6.17 12.16
CA LYS A 260 -13.02 5.47 13.16
C LYS A 260 -12.39 6.40 14.20
N TYR A 261 -11.83 7.52 13.77
CA TYR A 261 -11.10 8.44 14.64
C TYR A 261 -11.98 9.56 15.24
N THR A 262 -13.25 9.62 14.84
CA THR A 262 -14.24 10.51 15.44
C THR A 262 -14.95 9.81 16.60
N PRO A 263 -15.00 10.39 17.79
CA PRO A 263 -15.72 9.78 18.90
C PRO A 263 -17.23 9.69 18.61
N LYS A 264 -17.91 8.82 19.36
CA LYS A 264 -19.37 8.67 19.30
C LYS A 264 -20.06 10.03 19.52
N GLY A 265 -20.99 10.42 18.65
CA GLY A 265 -21.64 11.74 18.71
C GLY A 265 -20.85 12.88 18.05
N GLY A 266 -19.67 12.61 17.50
CA GLY A 266 -18.86 13.61 16.80
C GLY A 266 -19.41 14.01 15.44
N THR A 267 -18.66 14.84 14.71
CA THR A 267 -19.08 15.44 13.44
C THR A 267 -18.03 15.21 12.36
N ILE A 268 -18.50 14.74 11.21
CA ILE A 268 -17.71 14.56 9.99
C ILE A 268 -18.27 15.48 8.93
N SER A 269 -17.41 16.26 8.28
CA SER A 269 -17.78 17.20 7.22
C SER A 269 -17.11 16.78 5.92
N VAL A 270 -17.91 16.58 4.88
CA VAL A 270 -17.46 16.17 3.55
C VAL A 270 -17.84 17.25 2.56
N ALA A 271 -16.84 17.82 1.89
CA ALA A 271 -17.05 18.82 0.86
C ALA A 271 -16.40 18.38 -0.44
N LEU A 272 -17.10 18.55 -1.56
CA LEU A 272 -16.53 18.38 -2.89
C LEU A 272 -16.90 19.58 -3.74
N VAL A 273 -15.89 20.35 -4.10
CA VAL A 273 -16.04 21.58 -4.89
C VAL A 273 -15.08 21.60 -6.06
N ARG A 274 -15.43 22.35 -7.11
CA ARG A 274 -14.52 22.65 -8.21
C ARG A 274 -13.80 23.96 -7.94
N GLU A 275 -12.47 23.94 -7.92
CA GLU A 275 -11.62 25.11 -7.80
C GLU A 275 -10.81 25.27 -9.09
N GLY A 276 -11.31 26.11 -10.00
CA GLY A 276 -10.68 26.32 -11.30
C GLY A 276 -10.60 25.04 -12.13
N ALA A 277 -9.38 24.56 -12.38
CA ALA A 277 -9.11 23.34 -13.15
C ALA A 277 -8.94 22.08 -12.27
N GLN A 278 -9.37 22.12 -11.01
CA GLN A 278 -9.24 21.00 -10.07
C GLN A 278 -10.55 20.68 -9.37
N ALA A 279 -10.79 19.40 -9.15
CA ALA A 279 -11.77 18.89 -8.21
C ALA A 279 -11.11 18.78 -6.84
N MET A 280 -11.69 19.40 -5.82
CA MET A 280 -11.19 19.37 -4.45
C MET A 280 -12.20 18.67 -3.54
N LEU A 281 -11.82 17.48 -3.08
CA LEU A 281 -12.51 16.73 -2.02
C LEU A 281 -11.85 17.04 -0.68
N SER A 282 -12.65 17.42 0.31
CA SER A 282 -12.21 17.62 1.69
C SER A 282 -13.03 16.75 2.63
N VAL A 283 -12.37 15.96 3.45
CA VAL A 283 -12.97 15.19 4.54
C VAL A 283 -12.37 15.69 5.84
N ALA A 284 -13.18 16.33 6.67
CA ALA A 284 -12.78 16.89 7.96
C ALA A 284 -13.58 16.26 9.09
N ASP A 285 -12.93 16.03 10.22
CA ASP A 285 -13.53 15.49 11.42
C ASP A 285 -13.15 16.31 12.66
N ASN A 286 -13.89 16.12 13.76
CA ASN A 286 -13.57 16.70 15.08
C ASN A 286 -13.05 15.66 16.08
N GLY A 287 -12.37 14.63 15.56
CA GLY A 287 -11.89 13.49 16.32
C GLY A 287 -10.56 13.69 17.04
N ASP A 288 -9.83 12.59 17.22
CA ASP A 288 -8.60 12.52 18.01
C ASP A 288 -7.45 13.38 17.46
N GLY A 289 -7.54 13.84 16.21
CA GLY A 289 -6.49 14.63 15.56
C GLY A 289 -5.19 13.85 15.35
N ILE A 290 -4.16 14.55 14.89
CA ILE A 290 -2.88 13.94 14.50
C ILE A 290 -1.76 14.64 15.28
N ALA A 291 -0.88 13.85 15.88
CA ALA A 291 0.29 14.39 16.57
C ALA A 291 1.26 15.07 15.58
N PRO A 292 1.85 16.23 15.91
CA PRO A 292 2.67 17.00 14.95
C PRO A 292 3.86 16.23 14.37
N ASP A 293 4.45 15.31 15.14
CA ASP A 293 5.56 14.44 14.75
C ASP A 293 5.17 13.36 13.74
N LEU A 294 3.89 12.97 13.71
CA LEU A 294 3.37 12.00 12.73
C LEU A 294 3.02 12.65 11.39
N MET A 295 2.80 13.96 11.33
CA MET A 295 2.26 14.65 10.15
C MET A 295 3.07 14.42 8.87
N ASP A 296 4.40 14.35 8.98
CA ASP A 296 5.28 14.13 7.84
C ASP A 296 5.26 12.67 7.34
N SER A 297 4.80 11.72 8.17
CA SER A 297 4.89 10.28 7.91
C SER A 297 3.53 9.56 7.90
N ILE A 298 2.40 10.22 8.13
CA ILE A 298 1.06 9.58 8.10
C ILE A 298 0.70 8.90 6.77
N PHE A 299 1.35 9.31 5.67
CA PHE A 299 1.18 8.70 4.34
C PHE A 299 2.26 7.66 4.04
N ASP A 300 3.22 7.46 4.94
CA ASP A 300 4.20 6.41 4.82
C ASP A 300 3.57 5.07 5.16
N LEU A 301 4.13 4.04 4.54
CA LEU A 301 3.73 2.67 4.77
C LEU A 301 3.89 2.32 6.25
N PHE A 302 2.82 1.76 6.81
CA PHE A 302 2.79 1.12 8.13
C PHE A 302 2.84 2.09 9.32
N VAL A 303 2.64 3.38 9.09
CA VAL A 303 2.55 4.36 10.17
C VAL A 303 1.17 4.32 10.82
N GLN A 304 1.15 4.21 12.15
CA GLN A 304 -0.04 4.30 13.01
C GLN A 304 0.24 5.29 14.14
N ALA A 305 -0.76 6.10 14.51
CA ALA A 305 -0.70 6.88 15.74
C ALA A 305 -0.72 5.95 16.96
N ASP A 306 0.06 6.29 17.98
CA ASP A 306 0.54 5.44 19.07
C ASP A 306 -0.48 4.45 19.68
N LYS A 307 0.02 3.25 20.04
CA LYS A 307 -0.73 2.08 20.53
C LYS A 307 -1.28 2.22 21.97
N SER A 308 -1.63 3.43 22.42
CA SER A 308 -2.06 3.65 23.80
C SER A 308 -3.48 3.14 24.07
N LEU A 309 -3.55 1.88 24.52
CA LEU A 309 -4.41 1.32 25.57
C LEU A 309 -5.95 1.41 25.47
N ALA A 310 -6.55 1.83 24.36
CA ALA A 310 -7.99 1.69 24.15
C ALA A 310 -8.34 1.03 22.80
N ARG A 311 -8.48 -0.31 22.84
CA ARG A 311 -9.30 -1.16 21.96
C ARG A 311 -9.00 -1.18 20.44
N SER A 312 -8.28 -2.24 20.04
CA SER A 312 -8.71 -3.30 19.10
C SER A 312 -9.27 -2.98 17.70
N GLU A 313 -9.18 -1.76 17.18
CA GLU A 313 -9.62 -1.43 15.80
C GLU A 313 -8.49 -0.84 14.92
N GLY A 314 -7.23 -1.14 15.24
CA GLY A 314 -6.06 -0.61 14.55
C GLY A 314 -5.76 -1.25 13.19
N GLY A 315 -6.49 -0.89 12.13
CA GLY A 315 -6.22 -1.37 10.76
C GLY A 315 -4.79 -1.11 10.23
N LEU A 316 -4.34 -1.85 9.21
CA LEU A 316 -2.94 -2.05 8.76
C LEU A 316 -2.05 -0.82 8.46
N GLY A 317 -2.54 0.42 8.57
CA GLY A 317 -1.77 1.61 8.23
C GLY A 317 -1.48 1.75 6.73
N ILE A 318 -2.25 1.05 5.88
CA ILE A 318 -2.10 1.06 4.42
C ILE A 318 -3.03 2.09 3.76
N GLY A 319 -4.21 2.35 4.36
CA GLY A 319 -5.28 3.12 3.72
C GLY A 319 -4.85 4.51 3.23
N LEU A 320 -4.12 5.29 4.05
CA LEU A 320 -3.65 6.62 3.65
C LEU A 320 -2.53 6.57 2.62
N THR A 321 -1.61 5.59 2.72
CA THR A 321 -0.59 5.38 1.68
C THR A 321 -1.26 5.10 0.33
N LEU A 322 -2.27 4.23 0.33
CA LEU A 322 -3.04 3.88 -0.85
C LEU A 322 -3.76 5.10 -1.43
N VAL A 323 -4.40 5.92 -0.58
CA VAL A 323 -5.01 7.19 -1.00
C VAL A 323 -3.99 8.07 -1.72
N ARG A 324 -2.82 8.31 -1.12
CA ARG A 324 -1.78 9.14 -1.74
C ARG A 324 -1.35 8.61 -3.11
N ARG A 325 -1.11 7.31 -3.22
CA ARG A 325 -0.66 6.68 -4.47
C ARG A 325 -1.73 6.69 -5.55
N LEU A 326 -2.98 6.39 -5.22
CA LEU A 326 -4.08 6.46 -6.18
C LEU A 326 -4.30 7.89 -6.66
N VAL A 327 -4.26 8.88 -5.77
CA VAL A 327 -4.38 10.30 -6.12
C VAL A 327 -3.22 10.73 -7.03
N GLU A 328 -1.98 10.34 -6.73
CA GLU A 328 -0.80 10.60 -7.58
C GLU A 328 -0.96 10.00 -8.99
N LEU A 329 -1.46 8.75 -9.10
CA LEU A 329 -1.73 8.11 -10.40
C LEU A 329 -2.83 8.83 -11.22
N HIS A 330 -3.77 9.48 -10.55
CA HIS A 330 -4.77 10.35 -11.16
C HIS A 330 -4.22 11.74 -11.54
N GLY A 331 -2.94 12.02 -11.30
CA GLY A 331 -2.31 13.32 -11.55
C GLY A 331 -2.68 14.38 -10.50
N GLY A 332 -3.14 13.93 -9.33
CA GLY A 332 -3.57 14.77 -8.23
C GLY A 332 -2.56 14.88 -7.09
N GLN A 333 -2.98 15.53 -6.01
CA GLN A 333 -2.23 15.67 -4.75
C GLN A 333 -3.16 15.48 -3.55
N VAL A 334 -2.64 14.91 -2.47
CA VAL A 334 -3.33 14.80 -1.19
C VAL A 334 -2.53 15.52 -0.10
N HIS A 335 -3.23 16.24 0.76
CA HIS A 335 -2.67 16.87 1.95
C HIS A 335 -3.51 16.51 3.18
N ALA A 336 -2.85 16.44 4.33
CA ALA A 336 -3.52 16.36 5.61
C ALA A 336 -3.17 17.59 6.45
N PHE A 337 -4.10 17.97 7.32
CA PHE A 337 -3.94 19.03 8.28
C PHE A 337 -4.60 18.63 9.60
N SER A 338 -3.95 18.93 10.72
CA SER A 338 -4.52 18.80 12.06
C SER A 338 -3.86 19.84 12.95
N GLU A 339 -4.65 20.46 13.83
CA GLU A 339 -4.14 21.42 14.83
C GLU A 339 -3.53 20.73 16.06
N GLY A 340 -3.42 19.40 16.04
CA GLY A 340 -2.91 18.56 17.12
C GLY A 340 -3.95 17.63 17.70
N LEU A 341 -3.56 16.91 18.76
CA LEU A 341 -4.42 15.92 19.42
C LEU A 341 -5.70 16.55 19.99
N GLY A 342 -6.84 15.90 19.77
CA GLY A 342 -8.18 16.31 20.18
C GLY A 342 -8.78 17.47 19.39
N LYS A 343 -8.16 17.87 18.27
CA LYS A 343 -8.64 18.95 17.40
C LYS A 343 -9.21 18.46 16.07
N GLY A 344 -9.27 17.15 15.88
CA GLY A 344 -9.68 16.53 14.63
C GLY A 344 -8.65 16.66 13.52
N SER A 345 -9.01 16.16 12.34
CA SER A 345 -8.15 16.16 11.17
C SER A 345 -8.91 16.57 9.91
N CYS A 346 -8.18 17.03 8.90
CA CYS A 346 -8.72 17.39 7.61
C CYS A 346 -7.82 16.83 6.51
N PHE A 347 -8.39 16.01 5.64
CA PHE A 347 -7.73 15.48 4.45
C PHE A 347 -8.30 16.14 3.21
N THR A 348 -7.43 16.71 2.38
CA THR A 348 -7.78 17.38 1.12
C THR A 348 -7.15 16.66 -0.05
N VAL A 349 -7.98 16.15 -0.96
CA VAL A 349 -7.60 15.54 -2.23
C VAL A 349 -7.90 16.49 -3.37
N ARG A 350 -6.92 16.77 -4.22
CA ARG A 350 -7.03 17.59 -5.42
C ARG A 350 -6.75 16.75 -6.66
N ILE A 351 -7.68 16.67 -7.60
CA ILE A 351 -7.54 15.93 -8.86
C ILE A 351 -7.81 16.87 -10.04
N PRO A 352 -7.07 16.81 -11.15
CA PRO A 352 -7.38 17.60 -12.34
C PRO A 352 -8.82 17.40 -12.82
N ALA A 353 -9.56 18.49 -12.97
CA ALA A 353 -10.92 18.48 -13.51
C ALA A 353 -10.92 18.85 -14.98
N LEU A 354 -11.82 18.21 -15.73
CA LEU A 354 -12.06 18.55 -17.12
C LEU A 354 -12.86 19.87 -17.22
N PRO A 355 -12.86 20.52 -18.39
CA PRO A 355 -13.65 21.73 -18.62
C PRO A 355 -15.15 21.49 -18.43
N ASP A 356 -15.90 22.48 -17.94
CA ASP A 356 -17.36 22.39 -17.70
C ASP A 356 -18.19 22.08 -18.96
N SER A 357 -17.60 22.28 -20.15
CA SER A 357 -18.22 21.92 -21.43
C SER A 357 -18.22 20.42 -21.73
N THR A 358 -17.54 19.61 -20.90
CA THR A 358 -17.43 18.17 -21.10
C THR A 358 -18.74 17.51 -20.67
N LYS A 359 -19.58 17.15 -21.66
CA LYS A 359 -20.78 16.36 -21.40
C LYS A 359 -20.38 14.93 -21.06
N LEU A 360 -20.88 14.40 -19.94
CA LEU A 360 -20.99 12.94 -19.80
C LEU A 360 -21.81 12.42 -20.97
N VAL A 361 -21.26 11.43 -21.69
CA VAL A 361 -22.12 10.51 -22.43
C VAL A 361 -22.86 9.74 -21.33
N ALA A 362 -24.11 10.11 -21.09
CA ALA A 362 -24.92 9.45 -20.09
C ALA A 362 -25.11 7.99 -20.49
N SER A 363 -24.42 7.08 -19.81
CA SER A 363 -24.93 5.73 -19.64
C SER A 363 -26.16 5.86 -18.75
N GLU A 364 -27.33 5.57 -19.31
CA GLU A 364 -28.60 5.63 -18.57
C GLU A 364 -28.53 4.78 -17.29
N PRO A 365 -29.17 5.20 -16.20
CA PRO A 365 -29.26 4.40 -15.00
C PRO A 365 -30.09 3.15 -15.31
N ASP A 366 -29.43 1.99 -15.25
CA ASP A 366 -30.08 0.69 -15.34
C ASP A 366 -31.14 0.60 -14.25
N GLN A 367 -32.41 0.62 -14.65
CA GLN A 367 -33.54 0.68 -13.74
C GLN A 367 -33.70 -0.67 -13.04
N ALA A 368 -33.68 -0.63 -11.71
CA ALA A 368 -33.96 -1.75 -10.83
C ALA A 368 -35.16 -2.58 -11.31
N LEU A 369 -34.90 -3.83 -11.71
CA LEU A 369 -35.89 -4.79 -12.16
C LEU A 369 -36.44 -5.58 -10.97
N VAL A 370 -37.75 -5.48 -10.77
CA VAL A 370 -38.53 -6.33 -9.87
C VAL A 370 -38.58 -7.76 -10.43
N PRO A 371 -38.54 -8.83 -9.60
CA PRO A 371 -38.44 -10.20 -10.10
C PRO A 371 -39.75 -10.69 -10.73
N THR A 372 -39.68 -11.25 -11.94
CA THR A 372 -40.76 -12.08 -12.51
C THR A 372 -40.31 -13.53 -12.64
N ALA A 373 -41.17 -14.42 -12.12
CA ALA A 373 -41.24 -15.88 -12.22
C ALA A 373 -40.13 -16.60 -13.03
N HIS A 374 -39.39 -17.44 -12.30
CA HIS A 374 -38.30 -18.29 -12.79
C HIS A 374 -38.73 -19.25 -13.91
N GLY A 375 -38.12 -19.10 -15.08
CA GLY A 375 -38.06 -20.16 -16.09
C GLY A 375 -36.94 -21.14 -15.75
N ASN A 376 -37.12 -22.41 -16.14
CA ASN A 376 -36.26 -23.56 -15.89
C ASN A 376 -34.88 -23.46 -16.59
N ARG A 377 -34.11 -22.40 -16.31
CA ARG A 377 -32.80 -22.13 -16.94
C ARG A 377 -31.73 -23.08 -16.40
N ARG A 378 -30.84 -23.48 -17.30
CA ARG A 378 -29.74 -24.42 -17.07
C ARG A 378 -28.43 -23.65 -16.95
N ILE A 379 -27.78 -23.70 -15.81
CA ILE A 379 -26.54 -22.97 -15.53
C ILE A 379 -25.39 -23.95 -15.33
N LEU A 380 -24.30 -23.78 -16.07
CA LEU A 380 -23.06 -24.52 -15.84
C LEU A 380 -22.08 -23.64 -15.07
N VAL A 381 -21.58 -24.13 -13.94
CA VAL A 381 -20.53 -23.47 -13.16
C VAL A 381 -19.22 -24.22 -13.35
N VAL A 382 -18.17 -23.50 -13.76
CA VAL A 382 -16.84 -24.08 -14.03
C VAL A 382 -15.78 -23.36 -13.22
N ASP A 383 -15.18 -24.07 -12.28
CA ASP A 383 -14.15 -23.55 -11.36
C ASP A 383 -13.24 -24.69 -10.91
N ASP A 384 -11.93 -24.47 -10.87
CA ASP A 384 -10.99 -25.50 -10.39
C ASP A 384 -11.04 -25.66 -8.86
N ASN A 385 -11.58 -24.66 -8.17
CA ASN A 385 -11.94 -24.75 -6.76
C ASN A 385 -13.31 -25.42 -6.60
N VAL A 386 -13.28 -26.69 -6.19
CA VAL A 386 -14.46 -27.54 -5.95
C VAL A 386 -15.46 -26.88 -5.01
N ASP A 387 -15.01 -26.35 -3.87
CA ASP A 387 -15.90 -25.72 -2.88
C ASP A 387 -16.57 -24.47 -3.45
N ALA A 388 -15.86 -23.68 -4.27
CA ALA A 388 -16.42 -22.49 -4.90
C ALA A 388 -17.45 -22.86 -5.98
N ALA A 389 -17.16 -23.86 -6.82
CA ALA A 389 -18.08 -24.32 -7.85
C ALA A 389 -19.37 -24.88 -7.23
N GLU A 390 -19.24 -25.77 -6.24
CA GLU A 390 -20.36 -26.45 -5.60
C GLU A 390 -21.22 -25.48 -4.79
N SER A 391 -20.61 -24.54 -4.05
CA SER A 391 -21.37 -23.56 -3.28
C SER A 391 -22.15 -22.58 -4.15
N LEU A 392 -21.57 -22.09 -5.24
CA LEU A 392 -22.28 -21.25 -6.21
C LEU A 392 -23.41 -22.04 -6.91
N ALA A 393 -23.14 -23.29 -7.31
CA ALA A 393 -24.15 -24.15 -7.93
C ALA A 393 -25.33 -24.43 -6.99
N LEU A 394 -25.06 -24.70 -5.70
CA LEU A 394 -26.09 -24.91 -4.68
C LEU A 394 -26.92 -23.64 -4.45
N LEU A 395 -26.27 -22.48 -4.37
CA LEU A 395 -26.95 -21.19 -4.21
C LEU A 395 -27.95 -20.94 -5.35
N LEU A 396 -27.52 -21.16 -6.59
CA LEU A 396 -28.36 -21.05 -7.79
C LEU A 396 -29.49 -22.10 -7.82
N GLN A 397 -29.25 -23.32 -7.32
CA GLN A 397 -30.30 -24.34 -7.17
C GLN A 397 -31.38 -23.93 -6.17
N LEU A 398 -30.98 -23.33 -5.04
CA LEU A 398 -31.92 -22.82 -4.04
C LEU A 398 -32.78 -21.66 -4.59
N GLU A 399 -32.27 -20.93 -5.58
CA GLU A 399 -33.03 -19.91 -6.33
C GLU A 399 -33.90 -20.50 -7.46
N GLY A 400 -33.90 -21.81 -7.64
CA GLY A 400 -34.77 -22.53 -8.58
C GLY A 400 -34.17 -22.78 -9.96
N PHE A 401 -32.87 -22.55 -10.16
CA PHE A 401 -32.17 -22.89 -11.40
C PHE A 401 -31.72 -24.36 -11.42
N THR A 402 -31.63 -24.96 -12.62
CA THR A 402 -30.99 -26.27 -12.77
C THR A 402 -29.50 -26.04 -13.00
N THR A 403 -28.63 -26.59 -12.16
CA THR A 403 -27.18 -26.38 -12.30
C THR A 403 -26.39 -27.67 -12.44
N GLU A 404 -25.28 -27.58 -13.17
CA GLU A 404 -24.23 -28.60 -13.25
C GLU A 404 -22.87 -27.94 -12.99
N VAL A 405 -21.89 -28.74 -12.57
CA VAL A 405 -20.54 -28.26 -12.25
C VAL A 405 -19.48 -28.96 -13.10
N ALA A 406 -18.40 -28.26 -13.42
CA ALA A 406 -17.18 -28.83 -13.96
C ALA A 406 -15.95 -28.19 -13.30
N PHE A 407 -14.86 -28.95 -13.19
CA PHE A 407 -13.67 -28.53 -12.43
C PHE A 407 -12.42 -28.28 -13.28
N ASP A 408 -12.51 -28.50 -14.59
CA ASP A 408 -11.44 -28.27 -15.53
C ASP A 408 -12.00 -27.93 -16.92
N GLY A 409 -11.13 -27.44 -17.80
CA GLY A 409 -11.56 -27.03 -19.15
C GLY A 409 -12.10 -28.19 -20.01
N PRO A 410 -11.49 -29.39 -20.05
CA PRO A 410 -12.06 -30.53 -20.78
C PRO A 410 -13.43 -30.99 -20.25
N GLY A 411 -13.60 -31.07 -18.94
CA GLY A 411 -14.85 -31.40 -18.29
C GLY A 411 -15.94 -30.36 -18.57
N ALA A 412 -15.57 -29.07 -18.60
CA ALA A 412 -16.49 -28.00 -18.98
C ALA A 412 -17.08 -28.20 -20.38
N LEU A 413 -16.26 -28.57 -21.37
CA LEU A 413 -16.72 -28.83 -22.74
C LEU A 413 -17.61 -30.08 -22.81
N GLN A 414 -17.28 -31.14 -22.07
CA GLN A 414 -18.08 -32.36 -22.00
C GLN A 414 -19.45 -32.09 -21.39
N VAL A 415 -19.48 -31.41 -20.24
CA VAL A 415 -20.74 -31.06 -19.55
C VAL A 415 -21.53 -30.09 -20.40
N ALA A 416 -20.93 -29.05 -20.99
CA ALA A 416 -21.64 -28.12 -21.87
C ALA A 416 -22.35 -28.84 -23.03
N GLY A 417 -21.68 -29.80 -23.69
CA GLY A 417 -22.27 -30.55 -24.80
C GLY A 417 -23.47 -31.42 -24.43
N ALA A 418 -23.48 -32.02 -23.23
CA ALA A 418 -24.58 -32.86 -22.75
C ALA A 418 -25.68 -32.05 -22.04
N PHE A 419 -25.26 -31.05 -21.27
CA PHE A 419 -26.11 -30.23 -20.42
C PHE A 419 -26.69 -29.02 -21.16
N ILE A 420 -26.21 -28.64 -22.35
CA ILE A 420 -26.75 -27.55 -23.17
C ILE A 420 -27.21 -26.36 -22.30
N PRO A 421 -26.29 -25.74 -21.55
CA PRO A 421 -26.63 -24.67 -20.61
C PRO A 421 -27.14 -23.43 -21.36
N ASP A 422 -27.95 -22.63 -20.66
CA ASP A 422 -28.34 -21.28 -21.08
C ASP A 422 -27.30 -20.25 -20.61
N ILE A 423 -26.65 -20.50 -19.47
CA ILE A 423 -25.65 -19.61 -18.85
C ILE A 423 -24.45 -20.44 -18.40
N ILE A 424 -23.24 -19.92 -18.59
CA ILE A 424 -21.99 -20.55 -18.13
C ILE A 424 -21.18 -19.53 -17.33
N PHE A 425 -20.94 -19.83 -16.05
CA PHE A 425 -19.90 -19.19 -15.25
C PHE A 425 -18.60 -19.96 -15.44
N LEU A 426 -17.55 -19.30 -15.90
CA LEU A 426 -16.32 -19.97 -16.30
C LEU A 426 -15.08 -19.28 -15.75
N ASP A 427 -14.33 -19.96 -14.88
CA ASP A 427 -13.02 -19.48 -14.46
C ASP A 427 -12.05 -19.43 -15.64
N ILE A 428 -11.24 -18.37 -15.67
CA ILE A 428 -10.17 -18.20 -16.65
C ILE A 428 -8.99 -19.13 -16.30
N GLY A 429 -8.69 -19.28 -15.01
CA GLY A 429 -7.49 -19.95 -14.49
C GLY A 429 -7.51 -21.48 -14.49
N LEU A 430 -8.19 -22.14 -15.43
CA LEU A 430 -8.44 -23.59 -15.35
C LEU A 430 -7.22 -24.46 -15.67
N PRO A 431 -7.06 -25.60 -14.99
CA PRO A 431 -6.08 -26.62 -15.34
C PRO A 431 -6.45 -27.33 -16.65
N GLY A 432 -5.43 -27.79 -17.38
CA GLY A 432 -5.57 -28.54 -18.63
C GLY A 432 -5.87 -27.68 -19.85
N LEU A 433 -6.99 -26.94 -19.84
CA LEU A 433 -7.37 -26.03 -20.91
C LEU A 433 -7.81 -24.68 -20.32
N ASP A 434 -7.05 -23.64 -20.65
CA ASP A 434 -7.29 -22.25 -20.28
C ASP A 434 -8.73 -21.82 -20.63
N GLY A 435 -9.39 -21.10 -19.71
CA GLY A 435 -10.78 -20.66 -19.83
C GLY A 435 -11.06 -19.83 -21.09
N TYR A 436 -10.07 -19.06 -21.58
CA TYR A 436 -10.22 -18.36 -22.87
C TYR A 436 -10.39 -19.34 -24.05
N LYS A 437 -9.69 -20.47 -24.03
CA LYS A 437 -9.81 -21.49 -25.06
C LYS A 437 -11.12 -22.26 -24.91
N VAL A 438 -11.56 -22.52 -23.69
CA VAL A 438 -12.87 -23.13 -23.41
C VAL A 438 -13.99 -22.26 -23.98
N ALA A 439 -13.96 -20.94 -23.73
CA ALA A 439 -14.93 -20.00 -24.28
C ALA A 439 -14.97 -20.02 -25.81
N ALA A 440 -13.80 -19.94 -26.46
CA ALA A 440 -13.70 -20.01 -27.91
C ALA A 440 -14.26 -21.34 -28.49
N HIS A 441 -14.03 -22.47 -27.80
CA HIS A 441 -14.60 -23.76 -28.21
C HIS A 441 -16.12 -23.79 -28.06
N ILE A 442 -16.64 -23.30 -26.93
CA ILE A 442 -18.09 -23.21 -26.68
C ILE A 442 -18.78 -22.36 -27.76
N ARG A 443 -18.20 -21.22 -28.15
CA ARG A 443 -18.71 -20.38 -29.25
C ARG A 443 -18.73 -21.09 -30.60
N SER A 444 -17.81 -22.04 -30.83
CA SER A 444 -17.73 -22.83 -32.06
C SER A 444 -18.68 -24.03 -32.11
N MET A 445 -19.26 -24.45 -30.98
CA MET A 445 -20.20 -25.58 -30.92
C MET A 445 -21.58 -25.16 -31.47
N LYS A 446 -22.02 -25.81 -32.54
CA LYS A 446 -23.30 -25.51 -33.21
C LYS A 446 -24.51 -26.08 -32.46
N GLU A 447 -24.26 -27.05 -31.60
CA GLU A 447 -25.24 -27.75 -30.77
C GLU A 447 -25.70 -26.88 -29.58
N LEU A 448 -24.91 -25.86 -29.21
CA LEU A 448 -25.22 -24.93 -28.14
C LEU A 448 -25.99 -23.72 -28.66
N ARG A 449 -26.96 -23.24 -27.87
CA ARG A 449 -27.78 -22.05 -28.18
C ARG A 449 -27.06 -20.74 -27.87
N GLN A 450 -25.75 -20.69 -28.05
CA GLN A 450 -24.90 -19.54 -27.68
C GLN A 450 -25.20 -19.07 -26.25
N PRO A 451 -24.84 -19.86 -25.22
CA PRO A 451 -25.12 -19.51 -23.84
C PRO A 451 -24.50 -18.16 -23.46
N LEU A 452 -25.07 -17.51 -22.45
CA LEU A 452 -24.43 -16.35 -21.81
C LEU A 452 -23.15 -16.82 -21.12
N LEU A 453 -21.98 -16.38 -21.58
CA LEU A 453 -20.68 -16.70 -20.97
C LEU A 453 -20.23 -15.57 -20.06
N ILE A 454 -20.06 -15.89 -18.79
CA ILE A 454 -19.60 -14.98 -17.74
C ILE A 454 -18.25 -15.48 -17.23
N ALA A 455 -17.19 -14.70 -17.46
CA ALA A 455 -15.86 -15.00 -16.94
C ALA A 455 -15.82 -14.77 -15.43
N LEU A 456 -15.30 -15.74 -14.68
CA LEU A 456 -14.88 -15.59 -13.29
C LEU A 456 -13.37 -15.45 -13.26
N SER A 457 -12.83 -14.48 -12.51
CA SER A 457 -11.39 -14.28 -12.45
C SER A 457 -10.93 -13.82 -11.07
N GLY A 458 -9.74 -14.25 -10.65
CA GLY A 458 -9.05 -13.64 -9.50
C GLY A 458 -8.37 -12.30 -9.82
N TYR A 459 -8.41 -11.86 -11.08
CA TYR A 459 -7.67 -10.71 -11.60
C TYR A 459 -8.55 -9.86 -12.53
N GLY A 460 -8.79 -8.59 -12.15
CA GLY A 460 -9.65 -7.66 -12.91
C GLY A 460 -8.91 -6.69 -13.85
N GLN A 461 -7.79 -7.07 -14.48
CA GLN A 461 -7.04 -6.15 -15.34
C GLN A 461 -7.79 -5.81 -16.64
N ALA A 462 -7.55 -4.63 -17.21
CA ALA A 462 -8.15 -4.22 -18.49
C ALA A 462 -7.74 -5.16 -19.64
N SER A 463 -6.49 -5.62 -19.62
CA SER A 463 -5.98 -6.63 -20.55
C SER A 463 -6.71 -7.97 -20.45
N ASP A 464 -7.23 -8.32 -19.28
CA ASP A 464 -7.96 -9.58 -19.08
C ASP A 464 -9.39 -9.44 -19.61
N LYS A 465 -10.02 -8.27 -19.46
CA LYS A 465 -11.35 -8.00 -20.06
C LYS A 465 -11.30 -7.99 -21.59
N GLU A 466 -10.30 -7.34 -22.20
CA GLU A 466 -10.11 -7.35 -23.66
C GLU A 466 -9.87 -8.77 -24.21
N LYS A 467 -9.08 -9.58 -23.48
CA LYS A 467 -8.87 -10.99 -23.84
C LYS A 467 -10.15 -11.81 -23.66
N SER A 468 -10.94 -11.55 -22.61
CA SER A 468 -12.22 -12.21 -22.38
C SER A 468 -13.20 -11.91 -23.51
N GLU A 469 -13.36 -10.63 -23.89
CA GLU A 469 -14.22 -10.23 -25.00
C GLU A 469 -13.76 -10.85 -26.32
N ALA A 470 -12.44 -10.84 -26.60
CA ALA A 470 -11.88 -11.47 -27.81
C ALA A 470 -12.05 -13.00 -27.83
N ALA A 471 -12.10 -13.64 -26.66
CA ALA A 471 -12.37 -15.08 -26.52
C ALA A 471 -13.86 -15.44 -26.60
N GLY A 472 -14.74 -14.43 -26.58
CA GLY A 472 -16.18 -14.58 -26.74
C GLY A 472 -16.99 -14.60 -25.44
N PHE A 473 -16.45 -14.08 -24.34
CA PHE A 473 -17.23 -13.83 -23.11
C PHE A 473 -18.16 -12.62 -23.27
N ASP A 474 -19.34 -12.68 -22.65
CA ASP A 474 -20.32 -11.59 -22.64
C ASP A 474 -20.13 -10.66 -21.44
N HIS A 475 -19.75 -11.23 -20.29
CA HIS A 475 -19.48 -10.48 -19.05
C HIS A 475 -18.25 -11.01 -18.33
N HIS A 476 -17.71 -10.20 -17.42
CA HIS A 476 -16.53 -10.52 -16.62
C HIS A 476 -16.75 -10.09 -15.17
N LEU A 477 -16.67 -11.05 -14.25
CA LEU A 477 -16.77 -10.85 -12.81
C LEU A 477 -15.43 -11.15 -12.12
N VAL A 478 -15.13 -10.37 -11.08
CA VAL A 478 -13.97 -10.58 -10.21
C VAL A 478 -14.41 -11.44 -9.02
N LYS A 479 -13.62 -12.43 -8.64
CA LYS A 479 -13.84 -13.28 -7.47
C LYS A 479 -13.42 -12.51 -6.20
N PRO A 480 -14.19 -12.58 -5.09
CA PRO A 480 -15.48 -13.24 -4.96
C PRO A 480 -16.57 -12.45 -5.70
N ALA A 481 -17.36 -13.14 -6.52
CA ALA A 481 -18.39 -12.51 -7.33
C ALA A 481 -19.59 -12.11 -6.45
N ASP A 482 -20.04 -10.85 -6.60
CA ASP A 482 -21.23 -10.35 -5.92
C ASP A 482 -22.48 -11.08 -6.41
N ILE A 483 -23.24 -11.66 -5.48
CA ILE A 483 -24.44 -12.42 -5.81
C ILE A 483 -25.55 -11.56 -6.40
N ASP A 484 -25.68 -10.30 -5.99
CA ASP A 484 -26.71 -9.42 -6.51
C ASP A 484 -26.39 -9.00 -7.95
N LEU A 485 -25.10 -8.87 -8.28
CA LEU A 485 -24.65 -8.69 -9.66
C LEU A 485 -24.88 -9.96 -10.50
N ILE A 486 -24.59 -11.14 -9.95
CA ILE A 486 -24.90 -12.43 -10.60
C ILE A 486 -26.40 -12.54 -10.91
N ARG A 487 -27.27 -12.23 -9.93
CA ARG A 487 -28.72 -12.20 -10.12
C ARG A 487 -29.12 -11.25 -11.25
N THR A 488 -28.57 -10.04 -11.22
CA THR A 488 -28.86 -9.01 -12.25
C THR A 488 -28.51 -9.51 -13.65
N LEU A 489 -27.34 -10.13 -13.82
CA LEU A 489 -26.89 -10.67 -15.11
C LEU A 489 -27.76 -11.84 -15.59
N ILE A 490 -28.09 -12.77 -14.69
CA ILE A 490 -28.97 -13.92 -15.02
C ILE A 490 -30.37 -13.42 -15.45
N HIS A 491 -30.85 -12.33 -14.85
CA HIS A 491 -32.16 -11.76 -15.14
C HIS A 491 -32.19 -10.86 -16.37
N ALA A 492 -31.12 -10.12 -16.68
CA ALA A 492 -31.05 -9.26 -17.86
C ALA A 492 -31.20 -10.02 -19.18
N ASP A 493 -30.65 -11.24 -19.23
CA ASP A 493 -30.71 -12.15 -20.38
C ASP A 493 -32.09 -12.83 -20.57
N SER A 494 -33.05 -12.60 -19.67
CA SER A 494 -34.44 -13.11 -19.77
C SER A 494 -35.28 -12.45 -20.87
N LYS A 495 -34.77 -11.40 -21.50
CA LYS A 495 -35.50 -10.55 -22.45
C LYS A 495 -35.07 -10.71 -23.92
N GLY A 496 -34.22 -11.69 -24.23
CA GLY A 496 -33.77 -12.04 -25.60
C GLY A 496 -34.74 -12.95 -26.34
#